data_AF-A0A7V4KFR7-F1
#
_entry.id   AF-A0A7V4KFR7-F1
#
_cell.length_a   1.000
_cell.length_b   1.000
_cell.length_c   1.000
_cell.angle_alpha   90.00
_cell.angle_beta   90.00
_cell.angle_gamma   90.00
#
_symmetry.space_group_name_H-M   'P 1'
#
loop_
_entity.id
_entity.type
_entity.pdbx_description
1 polymer ?
#
loop_
_entity_poly.entity_id
_entity_poly.type
_entity_poly.pdbx_seq_one_letter_code
_entity_poly.pdbx_strand_id
1 'polypeptide(L)'
;MRELKKLVIYLLLVIGSVVMIAPFAWMVVTSFKLPSEVNSWPPKWTTRSFALNRDVKVVPSTGTVTTVKGLSLREALSFVAKKSTGLNLNVNDDPFYRGTLTIPFKGVKYSKGVSQEEFSKFLAQVSVPSDFNTDMGNPEQFFENVFLFYKTGANPFFRRDVFVEGLVGSLESLADTIDMISTFGIDRITDEKEKSEFEKFLEDVVKNIEMVKAEVNRYKAGTDIVLNDEEINAIRDILSRYNFVYFGTNEVSENYNNT
;
A
#
# COMPACT_ATOMS: atom_id res chain seq x y z
N MET A 1 84.43 8.67 -31.50
CA MET A 1 84.08 9.97 -30.83
C MET A 1 82.95 10.73 -31.53
N ARG A 2 82.96 10.88 -32.87
CA ARG A 2 81.90 11.64 -33.59
C ARG A 2 80.50 11.03 -33.46
N GLU A 3 80.38 9.71 -33.60
CA GLU A 3 79.08 9.03 -33.57
C GLU A 3 78.47 8.99 -32.15
N LEU A 4 79.29 8.91 -31.10
CA LEU A 4 78.83 9.02 -29.70
C LEU A 4 78.28 10.42 -29.38
N LYS A 5 78.93 11.48 -29.88
CA LYS A 5 78.43 12.87 -29.73
C LYS A 5 77.08 13.07 -30.42
N LYS A 6 76.91 12.52 -31.62
CA LYS A 6 75.61 12.56 -32.32
C LYS A 6 74.53 11.83 -31.54
N LEU A 7 74.81 10.65 -30.99
CA LEU A 7 73.85 9.90 -30.19
C LEU A 7 73.38 10.72 -28.97
N VAL A 8 74.31 11.34 -28.25
CA VAL A 8 73.98 12.21 -27.10
C VAL A 8 73.13 13.41 -27.55
N ILE A 9 73.48 14.05 -28.67
CA ILE A 9 72.70 15.17 -29.23
C ILE A 9 71.28 14.72 -29.60
N TYR A 10 71.13 13.58 -30.28
CA TYR A 10 69.80 13.05 -30.63
C TYR A 10 68.98 12.68 -29.40
N LEU A 11 69.59 12.09 -28.37
CA LEU A 11 68.90 11.77 -27.11
C LEU A 11 68.39 13.04 -26.42
N LEU A 12 69.22 14.08 -26.35
CA LEU A 12 68.84 15.38 -25.79
C LEU A 12 67.72 16.04 -26.62
N LEU A 13 67.79 15.91 -27.95
CA LEU A 13 66.76 16.42 -28.85
C LEU A 13 65.42 15.69 -28.69
N VAL A 14 65.44 14.36 -28.51
CA VAL A 14 64.24 13.55 -28.23
C VAL A 14 63.64 13.94 -26.87
N ILE A 15 64.46 14.07 -25.82
CA ILE A 15 63.97 14.50 -24.50
C ILE A 15 63.37 15.90 -24.58
N GLY A 16 64.06 16.85 -25.23
CA GLY A 16 63.55 18.20 -25.44
C GLY A 16 62.23 18.22 -26.21
N SER A 17 62.11 17.39 -27.24
CA SER A 17 60.87 17.23 -28.00
C SER A 17 59.73 16.65 -27.15
N VAL A 18 59.99 15.61 -26.36
CA VAL A 18 59.00 15.02 -25.45
C VAL A 18 58.53 16.04 -24.43
N VAL A 19 59.44 16.81 -23.84
CA VAL A 19 59.11 17.88 -22.88
C VAL A 19 58.28 18.98 -23.53
N MET A 20 58.55 19.33 -24.79
CA MET A 20 57.76 20.32 -25.52
C MET A 20 56.37 19.80 -25.94
N ILE A 21 56.23 18.50 -26.23
CA ILE A 21 54.95 17.89 -26.63
C ILE A 21 54.07 17.57 -25.41
N ALA A 22 54.66 17.28 -24.25
CA ALA A 22 53.94 16.87 -23.05
C ALA A 22 52.79 17.82 -22.65
N PRO A 23 52.93 19.16 -22.68
CA PRO A 23 51.82 20.07 -22.41
C PRO A 23 50.65 19.93 -23.40
N PHE A 24 50.93 19.70 -24.68
CA PHE A 24 49.88 19.51 -25.69
C PHE A 24 49.18 18.16 -25.50
N ALA A 25 49.94 17.09 -25.25
CA ALA A 25 49.37 15.79 -24.91
C ALA A 25 48.51 15.86 -23.65
N TRP A 26 48.94 16.64 -22.65
CA TRP A 26 48.16 16.90 -21.45
C TRP A 26 46.84 17.63 -21.77
N MET A 27 46.87 18.68 -22.59
CA MET A 27 45.66 19.41 -23.00
C MET A 27 44.62 18.49 -23.67
N VAL A 28 45.08 17.64 -24.61
CA VAL A 28 44.21 16.66 -25.28
C VAL A 28 43.62 15.68 -24.28
N VAL A 29 44.41 15.16 -23.34
CA VAL A 29 43.90 14.24 -22.33
C VAL A 29 42.92 14.93 -21.37
N THR A 30 43.18 16.19 -20.99
CA THR A 30 42.31 16.95 -20.08
C THR A 30 40.98 17.36 -20.67
N SER A 31 40.86 17.53 -21.99
CA SER A 31 39.57 17.87 -22.62
C SER A 31 38.55 16.73 -22.53
N PHE A 32 39.02 15.49 -22.37
CA PHE A 32 38.18 14.32 -22.16
C PHE A 32 38.02 13.92 -20.68
N LYS A 33 38.61 14.66 -19.73
CA LYS A 33 38.47 14.36 -18.30
C LYS A 33 37.14 14.88 -17.77
N LEU A 34 36.61 14.17 -16.78
CA LEU A 34 35.43 14.63 -16.05
C LEU A 34 35.81 15.77 -15.08
N PRO A 35 34.86 16.65 -14.69
CA PRO A 35 35.14 17.76 -13.77
C PRO A 35 35.82 17.31 -12.46
N SER A 36 35.37 16.19 -11.86
CA SER A 36 36.01 15.66 -10.64
C SER A 36 37.45 15.19 -10.87
N GLU A 37 37.78 14.70 -12.06
CA GLU A 37 39.13 14.21 -12.40
C GLU A 37 40.12 15.34 -12.61
N VAL A 38 39.68 16.46 -13.20
CA VAL A 38 40.50 17.67 -13.38
C VAL A 38 40.87 18.27 -12.03
N ASN A 39 39.95 18.21 -11.06
CA ASN A 39 40.17 18.71 -9.70
C ASN A 39 40.92 17.73 -8.78
N SER A 40 41.23 16.52 -9.27
CA SER A 40 41.91 15.50 -8.47
C SER A 40 43.43 15.68 -8.46
N TRP A 41 44.04 15.59 -7.28
CA TRP A 41 45.49 15.59 -7.08
C TRP A 41 45.94 14.24 -6.51
N PRO A 42 47.01 13.62 -7.05
CA PRO A 42 47.90 14.08 -8.12
C PRO A 42 47.29 13.97 -9.53
N PRO A 43 47.82 14.70 -10.53
CA PRO A 43 47.31 14.68 -11.89
C PRO A 43 47.49 13.30 -12.53
N LYS A 44 46.40 12.71 -13.02
CA LYS A 44 46.41 11.39 -13.68
C LYS A 44 46.40 11.54 -15.20
N TRP A 45 47.15 10.70 -15.92
CA TRP A 45 47.14 10.65 -17.39
C TRP A 45 46.02 9.79 -17.97
N THR A 46 45.21 9.16 -17.11
CA THR A 46 44.06 8.33 -17.47
C THR A 46 42.74 9.07 -17.24
N THR A 47 41.68 8.72 -17.96
CA THR A 47 40.32 9.28 -17.80
C THR A 47 39.27 8.16 -17.70
N ARG A 48 38.27 8.34 -16.85
CA ARG A 48 37.10 7.46 -16.73
C ARG A 48 36.09 7.65 -17.87
N SER A 49 36.19 8.72 -18.65
CA SER A 49 35.27 8.98 -19.77
C SER A 49 35.32 7.91 -20.87
N PHE A 50 36.41 7.14 -20.95
CA PHE A 50 36.53 6.03 -21.90
C PHE A 50 35.99 4.69 -21.36
N ALA A 51 35.52 4.63 -20.11
CA ALA A 51 34.94 3.41 -19.57
C ALA A 51 33.57 3.13 -20.21
N LEU A 52 33.33 1.87 -20.60
CA LEU A 52 32.04 1.44 -21.17
C LEU A 52 30.90 1.48 -20.13
N ASN A 53 31.21 1.14 -18.88
CA ASN A 53 30.28 1.13 -17.76
C ASN A 53 30.92 1.82 -16.56
N ARG A 54 30.11 2.53 -15.76
CA ARG A 54 30.56 3.21 -14.55
C ARG A 54 29.45 3.22 -13.51
N ASP A 55 29.80 2.90 -12.28
CA ASP A 55 28.91 3.09 -11.14
C ASP A 55 28.89 4.56 -10.73
N VAL A 56 27.69 5.11 -10.64
CA VAL A 56 27.46 6.51 -10.32
C VAL A 56 26.92 6.61 -8.91
N LYS A 57 27.47 7.54 -8.11
CA LYS A 57 26.95 7.80 -6.78
C LYS A 57 25.60 8.51 -6.85
N VAL A 58 24.54 7.77 -6.57
CA VAL A 58 23.18 8.30 -6.51
C VAL A 58 22.72 8.40 -5.06
N VAL A 59 22.19 9.56 -4.68
CA VAL A 59 21.53 9.78 -3.41
C VAL A 59 20.02 9.74 -3.67
N PRO A 60 19.31 8.70 -3.22
CA PRO A 60 17.86 8.69 -3.31
C PRO A 60 17.32 9.77 -2.37
N SER A 61 16.48 10.64 -2.91
CA SER A 61 15.64 11.52 -2.13
C SER A 61 14.19 11.13 -2.39
N THR A 62 13.45 10.84 -1.33
CA THR A 62 12.01 10.63 -1.52
C THR A 62 11.40 11.97 -1.91
N GLY A 63 10.72 12.03 -3.05
CA GLY A 63 9.68 13.03 -3.23
C GLY A 63 8.54 12.66 -2.29
N THR A 64 7.96 13.66 -1.64
CA THR A 64 6.75 13.44 -0.85
C THR A 64 5.60 13.26 -1.85
N VAL A 65 5.05 12.05 -1.93
CA VAL A 65 3.76 11.82 -2.57
C VAL A 65 2.73 12.06 -1.48
N THR A 66 1.95 13.14 -1.58
CA THR A 66 0.72 13.22 -0.79
C THR A 66 -0.40 13.78 -1.64
N THR A 67 -1.42 12.93 -1.80
CA THR A 67 -2.81 13.31 -1.99
C THR A 67 -3.17 14.40 -0.97
N VAL A 68 -3.81 15.46 -1.47
CA VAL A 68 -4.00 16.72 -0.76
C VAL A 68 -5.15 16.58 0.25
N LYS A 69 -4.95 15.93 1.40
CA LYS A 69 -5.89 16.04 2.54
C LYS A 69 -5.13 16.02 3.86
N GLY A 70 -5.16 17.14 4.60
CA GLY A 70 -4.78 17.21 6.02
C GLY A 70 -3.35 17.62 6.37
N LEU A 71 -2.65 18.42 5.57
CA LEU A 71 -1.25 18.78 5.84
C LEU A 71 -1.09 19.93 6.86
N SER A 72 -0.07 19.81 7.69
CA SER A 72 0.37 20.87 8.62
C SER A 72 1.10 22.01 7.89
N LEU A 73 1.20 23.19 8.52
CA LEU A 73 1.86 24.38 7.94
C LEU A 73 3.35 24.13 7.60
N ARG A 74 4.01 23.26 8.37
CA ARG A 74 5.40 22.85 8.14
C ARG A 74 5.54 21.94 6.92
N GLU A 75 4.58 21.05 6.69
CA GLU A 75 4.50 20.25 5.47
C GLU A 75 4.15 21.12 4.26
N ALA A 76 3.25 22.09 4.42
CA ALA A 76 2.91 23.07 3.38
C ALA A 76 4.10 23.92 2.94
N LEU A 77 5.00 24.30 3.86
CA LEU A 77 6.23 25.02 3.52
C LEU A 77 7.27 24.13 2.83
N SER A 78 7.35 22.85 3.19
CA SER A 78 8.20 21.88 2.47
C SER A 78 7.66 21.57 1.07
N PHE A 79 6.36 21.76 0.85
CA PHE A 79 5.64 21.58 -0.40
C PHE A 79 6.07 22.56 -1.50
N VAL A 80 6.34 23.82 -1.14
CA VAL A 80 6.70 24.88 -2.12
C VAL A 80 8.10 24.66 -2.71
N ALA A 81 8.96 23.90 -2.03
CA ALA A 81 10.37 23.76 -2.39
C ALA A 81 10.71 22.59 -3.34
N LYS A 82 9.84 21.60 -3.53
CA LYS A 82 10.16 20.38 -4.33
C LYS A 82 9.01 19.97 -5.25
N LYS A 83 9.23 20.08 -6.56
CA LYS A 83 8.20 19.92 -7.62
C LYS A 83 8.20 18.56 -8.32
N SER A 84 8.75 17.50 -7.73
CA SER A 84 8.82 16.20 -8.40
C SER A 84 8.17 15.10 -7.58
N THR A 85 7.11 14.53 -8.15
CA THR A 85 6.36 13.39 -7.65
C THR A 85 7.17 12.11 -7.84
N GLY A 86 7.24 11.27 -6.81
CA GLY A 86 7.94 9.98 -6.85
C GLY A 86 9.37 9.96 -6.32
N LEU A 87 10.11 8.88 -6.59
CA LEU A 87 11.49 8.70 -6.17
C LEU A 87 12.42 9.61 -6.97
N ASN A 88 13.00 10.61 -6.31
CA ASN A 88 13.94 11.53 -6.92
C ASN A 88 15.36 11.04 -6.71
N LEU A 89 15.99 10.55 -7.77
CA LEU A 89 17.38 10.13 -7.75
C LEU A 89 18.27 11.33 -8.03
N ASN A 90 18.88 11.88 -6.98
CA ASN A 90 19.86 12.94 -7.15
C ASN A 90 21.24 12.32 -7.43
N VAL A 91 21.78 12.58 -8.60
CA VAL A 91 23.11 12.12 -8.99
C VAL A 91 24.14 13.03 -8.32
N ASN A 92 24.84 12.51 -7.32
CA ASN A 92 25.88 13.23 -6.60
C ASN A 92 27.26 12.77 -7.10
N ASP A 93 27.47 12.94 -8.40
CA ASP A 93 28.67 12.51 -9.13
C ASP A 93 28.82 13.35 -10.42
N ASP A 94 29.86 13.09 -11.19
CA ASP A 94 30.06 13.75 -12.48
C ASP A 94 28.90 13.50 -13.45
N PRO A 95 28.48 14.52 -14.22
CA PRO A 95 27.34 14.41 -15.12
C PRO A 95 27.59 13.36 -16.20
N PHE A 96 26.54 12.61 -16.55
CA PHE A 96 26.51 11.73 -17.71
C PHE A 96 25.58 12.32 -18.76
N TYR A 97 26.01 12.33 -20.02
CA TYR A 97 25.25 12.93 -21.12
C TYR A 97 24.46 11.90 -21.94
N ARG A 98 24.87 10.63 -21.94
CA ARG A 98 24.31 9.55 -22.78
C ARG A 98 24.49 8.18 -22.11
N GLY A 99 23.58 7.24 -22.39
CA GLY A 99 23.67 5.84 -21.95
C GLY A 99 22.37 5.29 -21.39
N THR A 100 22.40 4.03 -20.97
CA THR A 100 21.32 3.37 -20.24
C THR A 100 21.64 3.35 -18.75
N LEU A 101 20.78 3.94 -17.93
CA LEU A 101 20.87 3.84 -16.48
C LEU A 101 20.17 2.56 -16.02
N THR A 102 20.95 1.61 -15.48
CA THR A 102 20.39 0.43 -14.82
C THR A 102 20.35 0.68 -13.32
N ILE A 103 19.15 0.71 -12.74
CA ILE A 103 18.96 0.84 -11.29
C ILE A 103 18.76 -0.57 -10.73
N PRO A 104 19.73 -1.14 -10.00
CA PRO A 104 19.54 -2.43 -9.36
C PRO A 104 18.61 -2.27 -8.16
N PHE A 105 17.37 -2.70 -8.30
CA PHE A 105 16.43 -2.78 -7.17
C PHE A 105 16.83 -3.96 -6.28
N LYS A 106 17.48 -3.69 -5.14
CA LYS A 106 17.97 -4.71 -4.22
C LYS A 106 16.81 -5.36 -3.46
N GLY A 107 16.37 -6.54 -3.91
CA GLY A 107 15.51 -7.46 -3.13
C GLY A 107 14.13 -6.92 -2.71
N VAL A 108 13.69 -5.81 -3.30
CA VAL A 108 12.40 -5.21 -2.95
C VAL A 108 11.29 -6.03 -3.62
N LYS A 109 10.40 -6.57 -2.79
CA LYS A 109 9.17 -7.25 -3.23
C LYS A 109 8.15 -6.20 -3.67
N TYR A 110 8.32 -5.65 -4.88
CA TYR A 110 7.24 -4.88 -5.50
C TYR A 110 6.24 -5.86 -6.10
N SER A 111 4.94 -5.59 -5.93
CA SER A 111 3.93 -6.27 -6.73
C SER A 111 4.17 -5.89 -8.19
N LYS A 112 4.21 -6.87 -9.09
CA LYS A 112 4.06 -6.57 -10.52
C LYS A 112 2.70 -5.89 -10.69
N GLY A 113 2.59 -4.96 -11.65
CA GLY A 113 1.29 -4.40 -12.01
C GLY A 113 0.32 -5.54 -12.30
N VAL A 114 -0.84 -5.54 -11.63
CA VAL A 114 -1.85 -6.57 -11.80
C VAL A 114 -2.51 -6.36 -13.15
N SER A 115 -2.63 -7.41 -13.95
CA SER A 115 -3.34 -7.30 -15.23
C SER A 115 -4.82 -7.00 -14.97
N GLN A 116 -5.43 -6.13 -15.78
CA GLN A 116 -6.85 -5.79 -15.61
C GLN A 116 -7.77 -7.02 -15.74
N GLU A 117 -7.36 -8.03 -16.52
CA GLU A 117 -8.09 -9.28 -16.69
C GLU A 117 -8.06 -10.17 -15.44
N GLU A 118 -6.92 -10.26 -14.74
CA GLU A 118 -6.85 -10.98 -13.46
C GLU A 118 -7.64 -10.25 -12.38
N PHE A 119 -7.59 -8.92 -12.39
CA PHE A 119 -8.33 -8.09 -11.44
C PHE A 119 -9.85 -8.22 -11.63
N SER A 120 -10.35 -8.24 -12.87
CA SER A 120 -11.78 -8.42 -13.12
C SER A 120 -12.27 -9.81 -12.72
N LYS A 121 -11.46 -10.86 -12.92
CA LYS A 121 -11.75 -12.21 -12.41
C LYS A 121 -11.79 -12.25 -10.89
N PHE A 122 -10.87 -11.54 -10.22
CA PHE A 122 -10.87 -11.41 -8.76
C PHE A 122 -12.12 -10.69 -8.27
N LEU A 123 -12.49 -9.55 -8.87
CA LEU A 123 -13.71 -8.81 -8.50
C LEU A 123 -14.97 -9.68 -8.65
N ALA A 124 -15.05 -10.54 -9.66
CA ALA A 124 -16.18 -11.45 -9.83
C ALA A 124 -16.29 -12.53 -8.73
N GLN A 125 -15.21 -12.83 -8.02
CA GLN A 125 -15.20 -13.80 -6.92
C GLN A 125 -15.50 -13.19 -5.56
N VAL A 126 -15.41 -11.87 -5.42
CA VAL A 126 -15.53 -11.19 -4.13
C VAL A 126 -16.93 -10.61 -3.97
N SER A 127 -17.60 -10.95 -2.86
CA SER A 127 -18.82 -10.28 -2.43
C SER A 127 -18.45 -8.93 -1.80
N VAL A 128 -18.70 -7.85 -2.53
CA VAL A 128 -18.45 -6.49 -2.06
C VAL A 128 -19.78 -5.89 -1.56
N PRO A 129 -19.81 -5.16 -0.42
CA PRO A 129 -21.02 -4.49 0.04
C PRO A 129 -21.58 -3.55 -1.04
N SER A 130 -22.91 -3.43 -1.12
CA SER A 130 -23.61 -2.56 -2.08
C SER A 130 -23.14 -1.12 -2.05
N ASP A 131 -22.71 -0.66 -0.88
CA ASP A 131 -22.35 0.73 -0.62
C ASP A 131 -20.93 1.07 -1.09
N PHE A 132 -20.15 0.05 -1.47
CA PHE A 132 -18.80 0.22 -1.98
C PHE A 132 -18.80 0.30 -3.51
N ASN A 133 -18.31 1.41 -4.03
CA ASN A 133 -18.20 1.62 -5.47
C ASN A 133 -17.10 0.75 -6.07
N THR A 134 -17.46 -0.23 -6.90
CA THR A 134 -16.51 -1.13 -7.59
C THR A 134 -16.02 -0.61 -8.94
N ASP A 135 -16.60 0.47 -9.46
CA ASP A 135 -16.27 1.03 -10.79
C ASP A 135 -14.99 1.86 -10.71
N MET A 136 -13.85 1.17 -10.66
CA MET A 136 -12.54 1.80 -10.58
C MET A 136 -11.66 1.32 -11.73
N GLY A 137 -11.24 2.26 -12.58
CA GLY A 137 -10.50 1.95 -13.81
C GLY A 137 -9.13 1.30 -13.61
N ASN A 138 -8.56 1.38 -12.39
CA ASN A 138 -7.24 0.83 -12.05
C ASN A 138 -7.27 0.03 -10.74
N PRO A 139 -6.59 -1.14 -10.66
CA PRO A 139 -6.50 -1.95 -9.44
C PRO A 139 -5.95 -1.18 -8.23
N GLU A 140 -4.99 -0.29 -8.43
CA GLU A 140 -4.37 0.47 -7.35
C GLU A 140 -5.37 1.41 -6.67
N GLN A 141 -6.23 2.06 -7.47
CA GLN A 141 -7.29 2.93 -6.95
C GLN A 141 -8.35 2.14 -6.19
N PHE A 142 -8.65 0.92 -6.66
CA PHE A 142 -9.53 0.01 -5.93
C PHE A 142 -8.98 -0.30 -4.54
N PHE A 143 -7.73 -0.76 -4.43
CA PHE A 143 -7.15 -1.10 -3.13
C PHE A 143 -6.97 0.11 -2.21
N GLU A 144 -6.62 1.27 -2.77
CA GLU A 144 -6.61 2.53 -2.01
C GLU A 144 -7.99 2.81 -1.42
N ASN A 145 -9.04 2.73 -2.23
CA ASN A 145 -10.40 3.00 -1.78
C ASN A 145 -10.95 1.94 -0.84
N VAL A 146 -10.58 0.66 -0.99
CA VAL A 146 -10.87 -0.39 0.01
C VAL A 146 -10.28 0.02 1.35
N PHE A 147 -9.00 0.41 1.37
CA PHE A 147 -8.34 0.81 2.62
C PHE A 147 -8.97 2.07 3.23
N LEU A 148 -9.28 3.08 2.40
CA LEU A 148 -9.97 4.28 2.84
C LEU A 148 -11.38 3.96 3.38
N PHE A 149 -12.16 3.15 2.67
CA PHE A 149 -13.53 2.82 3.07
C PHE A 149 -13.57 2.04 4.39
N TYR A 150 -12.70 1.04 4.55
CA TYR A 150 -12.75 0.18 5.73
C TYR A 150 -11.97 0.71 6.94
N LYS A 151 -10.85 1.42 6.73
CA LYS A 151 -9.89 1.71 7.80
C LYS A 151 -9.56 3.18 8.00
N THR A 152 -9.27 3.95 6.94
CA THR A 152 -8.61 5.27 7.12
C THR A 152 -9.35 6.48 6.55
N GLY A 153 -10.54 6.29 5.99
CA GLY A 153 -11.37 7.36 5.46
C GLY A 153 -11.96 8.25 6.56
N ALA A 154 -12.72 9.28 6.17
CA ALA A 154 -13.37 10.19 7.12
C ALA A 154 -14.46 9.50 7.96
N ASN A 155 -15.18 8.54 7.35
CA ASN A 155 -16.17 7.69 7.99
C ASN A 155 -15.85 6.23 7.62
N PRO A 156 -14.88 5.60 8.28
CA PRO A 156 -14.51 4.23 7.96
C PRO A 156 -15.62 3.27 8.40
N PHE A 157 -15.84 2.19 7.63
CA PHE A 157 -16.88 1.20 7.91
C PHE A 157 -16.69 0.52 9.28
N PHE A 158 -15.45 0.20 9.65
CA PHE A 158 -15.13 -0.39 10.96
C PHE A 158 -14.88 0.65 12.04
N ARG A 159 -15.46 1.84 11.92
CA ARG A 159 -15.44 2.82 13.02
C ARG A 159 -16.14 2.20 14.21
N ARG A 160 -15.47 2.22 15.37
CA ARG A 160 -15.85 1.44 16.54
C ARG A 160 -17.26 1.76 17.04
N ASP A 161 -17.58 3.04 17.17
CA ASP A 161 -18.89 3.49 17.66
C ASP A 161 -20.02 3.05 16.73
N VAL A 162 -19.92 3.36 15.45
CA VAL A 162 -20.99 3.14 14.48
C VAL A 162 -21.12 1.70 14.06
N PHE A 163 -20.02 0.97 13.91
CA PHE A 163 -20.09 -0.44 13.57
C PHE A 163 -20.73 -1.25 14.70
N VAL A 164 -20.30 -1.02 15.95
CA VAL A 164 -20.86 -1.72 17.11
C VAL A 164 -22.31 -1.32 17.36
N GLU A 165 -22.65 -0.03 17.29
CA GLU A 165 -24.05 0.42 17.42
C GLU A 165 -24.94 -0.11 16.29
N GLY A 166 -24.45 -0.15 15.06
CA GLY A 166 -25.17 -0.72 13.93
C GLY A 166 -25.47 -2.20 14.13
N LEU A 167 -24.46 -2.98 14.55
CA LEU A 167 -24.62 -4.40 14.83
C LEU A 167 -25.60 -4.66 15.98
N VAL A 168 -25.47 -3.92 17.08
CA VAL A 168 -26.40 -4.02 18.23
C VAL A 168 -27.82 -3.63 17.81
N GLY A 169 -27.97 -2.58 16.99
CA GLY A 169 -29.25 -2.15 16.43
C GLY A 169 -29.89 -3.21 15.51
N SER A 170 -29.10 -3.91 14.69
CA SER A 170 -29.60 -5.05 13.91
C SER A 170 -30.08 -6.20 14.80
N LEU A 171 -29.37 -6.48 15.90
CA LEU A 171 -29.79 -7.48 16.88
C LEU A 171 -31.03 -7.03 17.69
N GLU A 172 -31.23 -5.73 17.90
CA GLU A 172 -32.48 -5.18 18.46
C GLU A 172 -33.64 -5.36 17.51
N SER A 173 -33.47 -4.99 16.24
CA SER A 173 -34.50 -5.21 15.22
C SER A 173 -34.89 -6.69 15.09
N LEU A 174 -33.93 -7.61 15.22
CA LEU A 174 -34.21 -9.05 15.20
C LEU A 174 -34.93 -9.53 16.46
N ALA A 175 -34.64 -8.94 17.62
CA ALA A 175 -35.39 -9.23 18.84
C ALA A 175 -36.84 -8.73 18.74
N ASP A 176 -37.06 -7.54 18.17
CA ASP A 176 -38.38 -6.96 17.96
C ASP A 176 -39.22 -7.80 16.98
N THR A 177 -38.60 -8.34 15.91
CA THR A 177 -39.30 -9.24 14.98
C THR A 177 -39.67 -10.56 15.64
N ILE A 178 -38.81 -11.10 16.50
CA ILE A 178 -39.13 -12.29 17.31
C ILE A 178 -40.31 -12.00 18.24
N ASP A 179 -40.35 -10.85 18.91
CA ASP A 179 -41.45 -10.48 19.81
C ASP A 179 -42.79 -10.35 19.05
N MET A 180 -42.75 -9.79 17.83
CA MET A 180 -43.92 -9.74 16.96
C MET A 180 -44.39 -11.14 16.53
N ILE A 181 -43.46 -12.02 16.18
CA ILE A 181 -43.76 -13.40 15.78
C ILE A 181 -44.28 -14.20 16.99
N SER A 182 -43.71 -14.01 18.17
CA SER A 182 -44.16 -14.71 19.38
C SER A 182 -45.58 -14.29 19.76
N THR A 183 -45.90 -13.00 19.63
CA THR A 183 -47.21 -12.44 19.99
C THR A 183 -48.30 -12.78 18.98
N PHE A 184 -48.02 -12.76 17.67
CA PHE A 184 -49.05 -12.85 16.63
C PHE A 184 -48.88 -13.99 15.62
N GLY A 185 -47.67 -14.56 15.54
CA GLY A 185 -47.29 -15.57 14.54
C GLY A 185 -47.43 -17.01 15.05
N ILE A 186 -47.06 -17.26 16.31
CA ILE A 186 -47.04 -18.60 16.91
C ILE A 186 -48.40 -19.31 16.84
N ASP A 187 -49.50 -18.60 17.04
CA ASP A 187 -50.85 -19.18 16.98
C ASP A 187 -51.32 -19.57 15.57
N ARG A 188 -50.57 -19.19 14.53
CA ARG A 188 -50.87 -19.56 13.14
C ARG A 188 -50.31 -20.93 12.75
N ILE A 189 -49.44 -21.50 13.59
CA ILE A 189 -48.82 -22.81 13.35
C ILE A 189 -49.83 -23.90 13.69
N THR A 190 -50.15 -24.74 12.70
CA THR A 190 -51.20 -25.76 12.83
C THR A 190 -50.76 -27.01 13.60
N ASP A 191 -49.48 -27.39 13.52
CA ASP A 191 -48.91 -28.52 14.25
C ASP A 191 -48.44 -28.11 15.66
N GLU A 192 -49.05 -28.67 16.71
CA GLU A 192 -48.67 -28.36 18.10
C GLU A 192 -47.22 -28.74 18.44
N LYS A 193 -46.65 -29.76 17.80
CA LYS A 193 -45.26 -30.16 18.06
C LYS A 193 -44.29 -29.13 17.49
N GLU A 194 -44.49 -28.77 16.22
CA GLU A 194 -43.70 -27.75 15.53
C GLU A 194 -43.88 -26.38 16.21
N LYS A 195 -45.08 -26.07 16.68
CA LYS A 195 -45.37 -24.85 17.46
C LYS A 195 -44.49 -24.77 18.70
N SER A 196 -44.44 -25.85 19.49
CA SER A 196 -43.63 -25.89 20.71
C SER A 196 -42.12 -25.88 20.43
N GLU A 197 -41.66 -26.50 19.34
CA GLU A 197 -40.26 -26.48 18.93
C GLU A 197 -39.83 -25.09 18.46
N PHE A 198 -40.67 -24.42 17.66
CA PHE A 198 -40.42 -23.06 17.19
C PHE A 198 -40.44 -22.04 18.33
N GLU A 199 -41.40 -22.13 19.25
CA GLU A 199 -41.48 -21.26 20.43
C GLU A 199 -40.22 -21.36 21.31
N LYS A 200 -39.76 -22.59 21.61
CA LYS A 200 -38.50 -22.80 22.34
C LYS A 200 -37.30 -22.25 21.59
N PHE A 201 -37.25 -22.41 20.27
CA PHE A 201 -36.20 -21.85 19.45
C PHE A 201 -36.17 -20.31 19.56
N LEU A 202 -37.32 -19.64 19.48
CA LEU A 202 -37.40 -18.19 19.60
C LEU A 202 -36.93 -17.71 20.99
N GLU A 203 -37.33 -18.38 22.07
CA GLU A 203 -36.84 -18.09 23.42
C GLU A 203 -35.31 -18.22 23.53
N ASP A 204 -34.74 -19.31 22.99
CA ASP A 204 -33.31 -19.54 22.95
C ASP A 204 -32.58 -18.47 22.14
N VAL A 205 -33.15 -18.04 21.00
CA VAL A 205 -32.58 -16.98 20.16
C VAL A 205 -32.58 -15.64 20.89
N VAL A 206 -33.66 -15.24 21.57
CA VAL A 206 -33.71 -13.99 22.35
C VAL A 206 -32.61 -13.98 23.41
N LYS A 207 -32.45 -15.09 24.14
CA LYS A 207 -31.37 -15.24 25.12
C LYS A 207 -29.98 -15.15 24.48
N ASN A 208 -29.79 -15.77 23.32
CA ASN A 208 -28.53 -15.69 22.57
C ASN A 208 -28.23 -14.26 22.11
N ILE A 209 -29.24 -13.51 21.66
CA ILE A 209 -29.11 -12.11 21.28
C ILE A 209 -28.62 -11.26 22.47
N GLU A 210 -29.20 -11.43 23.66
CA GLU A 210 -28.77 -10.69 24.85
C GLU A 210 -27.31 -10.97 25.20
N MET A 211 -26.89 -12.25 25.13
CA MET A 211 -25.50 -12.64 25.37
C MET A 211 -24.55 -12.03 24.32
N VAL A 212 -24.91 -12.08 23.03
CA VAL A 212 -24.10 -11.50 21.95
C VAL A 212 -24.02 -9.98 22.09
N LYS A 213 -25.12 -9.29 22.37
CA LYS A 213 -25.12 -7.84 22.62
C LYS A 213 -24.16 -7.47 23.74
N ALA A 214 -24.16 -8.21 24.85
CA ALA A 214 -23.27 -7.95 25.97
C ALA A 214 -21.79 -8.16 25.60
N GLU A 215 -21.46 -9.17 24.80
CA GLU A 215 -20.10 -9.44 24.34
C GLU A 215 -19.63 -8.40 23.31
N VAL A 216 -20.46 -8.05 22.33
CA VAL A 216 -20.13 -7.12 21.25
C VAL A 216 -19.99 -5.68 21.78
N ASN A 217 -20.83 -5.27 22.75
CA ASN A 217 -20.74 -3.95 23.37
C ASN A 217 -19.39 -3.66 24.03
N ARG A 218 -18.63 -4.69 24.44
CA ARG A 218 -17.28 -4.50 25.02
C ARG A 218 -16.33 -3.85 24.02
N TYR A 219 -16.49 -4.14 22.74
CA TYR A 219 -15.68 -3.57 21.67
C TYR A 219 -16.03 -2.12 21.35
N LYS A 220 -17.07 -1.54 21.97
CA LYS A 220 -17.35 -0.10 21.89
C LYS A 220 -16.29 0.74 22.62
N ALA A 221 -15.63 0.16 23.62
CA ALA A 221 -14.58 0.81 24.40
C ALA A 221 -13.19 0.44 23.87
N GLY A 222 -12.31 1.43 23.71
CA GLY A 222 -10.89 1.21 23.46
C GLY A 222 -10.18 2.49 23.03
N THR A 223 -8.89 2.37 22.68
CA THR A 223 -7.99 3.51 22.42
C THR A 223 -8.14 4.11 21.03
N ASP A 224 -8.32 3.25 20.02
CA ASP A 224 -8.37 3.67 18.62
C ASP A 224 -9.81 3.91 18.13
N ILE A 225 -9.99 4.80 17.16
CA ILE A 225 -11.32 5.13 16.62
C ILE A 225 -11.86 3.99 15.74
N VAL A 226 -10.99 3.15 15.20
CA VAL A 226 -11.31 2.08 14.24
C VAL A 226 -10.91 0.74 14.84
N LEU A 227 -11.74 -0.29 14.61
CA LEU A 227 -11.47 -1.64 15.12
C LEU A 227 -10.22 -2.25 14.49
N ASN A 228 -9.39 -2.87 15.32
CA ASN A 228 -8.21 -3.61 14.89
C ASN A 228 -8.60 -4.95 14.26
N ASP A 229 -7.71 -5.53 13.46
CA ASP A 229 -8.01 -6.78 12.75
C ASP A 229 -8.27 -7.95 13.72
N GLU A 230 -7.58 -7.97 14.86
CA GLU A 230 -7.82 -8.94 15.94
C GLU A 230 -9.22 -8.76 16.55
N GLU A 231 -9.65 -7.52 16.77
CA GLU A 231 -10.99 -7.21 17.31
C GLU A 231 -12.09 -7.58 16.32
N ILE A 232 -11.89 -7.29 15.03
CA ILE A 232 -12.84 -7.66 13.96
C ILE A 232 -12.98 -9.18 13.88
N ASN A 233 -11.87 -9.91 13.91
CA ASN A 233 -11.90 -11.37 13.91
C ASN A 233 -12.58 -11.92 15.16
N ALA A 234 -12.33 -11.33 16.34
CA ALA A 234 -13.01 -11.74 17.56
C ALA A 234 -14.53 -11.50 17.49
N ILE A 235 -14.99 -10.36 16.94
CA ILE A 235 -16.43 -10.12 16.71
C ILE A 235 -17.00 -11.14 15.73
N ARG A 236 -16.30 -11.45 14.64
CA ARG A 236 -16.71 -12.48 13.69
C ARG A 236 -16.85 -13.85 14.36
N ASP A 237 -15.88 -14.23 15.18
CA ASP A 237 -15.90 -15.50 15.91
C ASP A 237 -17.07 -15.54 16.90
N ILE A 238 -17.37 -14.43 17.57
CA ILE A 238 -18.54 -14.31 18.44
C ILE A 238 -19.82 -14.58 17.64
N LEU A 239 -20.02 -13.91 16.51
CA LEU A 239 -21.23 -14.07 15.69
C LEU A 239 -21.35 -15.49 15.12
N SER A 240 -20.24 -16.10 14.69
CA SER A 240 -20.23 -17.44 14.08
C SER A 240 -20.62 -18.57 15.03
N ARG A 241 -20.56 -18.34 16.35
CA ARG A 241 -20.95 -19.33 17.36
C ARG A 241 -22.46 -19.50 17.48
N TYR A 242 -23.24 -18.53 17.00
CA TYR A 242 -24.68 -18.54 17.12
C TYR A 242 -25.31 -18.74 15.75
N ASN A 243 -26.37 -19.57 15.72
CA ASN A 243 -27.18 -19.73 14.53
C ASN A 243 -28.56 -19.13 14.81
N PHE A 244 -28.88 -18.06 14.08
CA PHE A 244 -30.15 -17.37 14.16
C PHE A 244 -31.16 -17.86 13.12
N VAL A 245 -30.82 -18.86 12.30
CA VAL A 245 -31.70 -19.40 11.26
C VAL A 245 -32.44 -20.62 11.79
N TYR A 246 -33.76 -20.63 11.60
CA TYR A 246 -34.60 -21.77 11.93
C TYR A 246 -34.57 -22.80 10.80
N PHE A 247 -34.31 -24.08 11.12
CA PHE A 247 -34.22 -25.15 10.11
C PHE A 247 -35.56 -25.79 9.74
N GLY A 248 -36.57 -25.69 10.59
CA GLY A 248 -37.89 -26.25 10.32
C GLY A 248 -38.66 -25.46 9.27
N THR A 249 -39.61 -26.11 8.62
CA THR A 249 -40.52 -25.47 7.66
C THR A 249 -41.89 -25.33 8.31
N ASN A 250 -42.29 -24.10 8.61
CA ASN A 250 -43.62 -23.78 9.10
C ASN A 250 -44.18 -22.55 8.37
N GLU A 251 -45.45 -22.22 8.59
CA GLU A 251 -46.17 -21.15 7.91
C GLU A 251 -45.57 -19.74 8.17
N VAL A 252 -44.66 -19.63 9.14
CA VAL A 252 -44.06 -18.37 9.62
C VAL A 252 -42.53 -18.35 9.42
N SER A 253 -41.88 -19.49 9.21
CA SER A 253 -40.43 -19.65 9.21
C SER A 253 -39.78 -19.04 7.98
N GLU A 254 -40.47 -19.04 6.85
CA GLU A 254 -40.01 -18.34 5.65
C GLU A 254 -39.96 -16.82 5.86
N ASN A 255 -40.91 -16.26 6.63
CA ASN A 255 -40.89 -14.83 6.96
C ASN A 255 -39.75 -14.53 7.94
N TYR A 256 -39.56 -15.38 8.95
CA TYR A 256 -38.47 -15.23 9.92
C TYR A 256 -37.08 -15.29 9.26
N ASN A 257 -36.80 -16.33 8.46
CA ASN A 257 -35.47 -16.57 7.88
C ASN A 257 -35.07 -15.58 6.77
N ASN A 258 -36.03 -14.85 6.19
CA ASN A 258 -35.78 -13.84 5.16
C ASN A 258 -35.61 -12.42 5.75
N THR A 259 -35.74 -12.26 7.07
CA THR A 259 -35.54 -10.99 7.78
C THR A 259 -34.10 -10.86 8.26
#